data_AF-A0AAC9LJ09-F1
#
_entry.id   AF-A0AAC9LJ09-F1
#
_cell.length_a   1.000
_cell.length_b   1.000
_cell.length_c   1.000
_cell.angle_alpha   90.00
_cell.angle_beta   90.00
_cell.angle_gamma   90.00
#
_symmetry.space_group_name_H-M   'P 1'
#
loop_
_entity.id
_entity.type
_entity.pdbx_description
1 polymer ?
#
loop_
_entity_poly.entity_id
_entity_poly.type
_entity_poly.pdbx_seq_one_letter_code
_entity_poly.pdbx_strand_id
1 'polypeptide(L)' 'MLNRLRLLGVDPAIDFHYAADLYRNVRRFGHTIRSMVDCLIASVAIRTEAILVHKDRDVDRIAAVAPDLRTESLLD' A
#
# COMPACT_ATOMS: atom_id res chain seq x y z
N MET A 1 14.81 1.38 21.67
CA MET A 1 14.31 2.72 21.26
C MET A 1 13.24 2.54 20.18
N LEU A 2 12.05 2.04 20.53
CA LEU A 2 10.92 1.85 19.59
C LEU A 2 9.73 2.78 19.89
N ASN A 3 9.71 3.48 21.04
CA ASN A 3 8.58 4.31 21.49
C ASN A 3 8.47 5.70 20.85
N ARG A 4 9.18 5.99 19.76
CA ARG A 4 9.01 7.26 19.02
C ARG A 4 8.20 7.13 17.73
N LEU A 5 7.87 5.90 17.33
CA LEU A 5 7.09 5.66 16.12
C LEU A 5 5.61 5.48 16.49
N ARG A 6 4.74 6.21 15.79
CA ARG A 6 3.30 6.04 15.89
C ARG A 6 2.89 4.81 15.08
N LEU A 7 2.21 3.86 15.73
CA LEU A 7 1.59 2.75 15.02
C LEU A 7 0.31 3.23 14.32
N LEU A 8 0.27 3.08 13.00
CA LEU A 8 -0.96 3.24 12.23
C LEU A 8 -1.63 1.87 12.17
N GLY A 9 -2.71 1.71 12.94
CA GLY A 9 -3.42 0.45 13.03
C GLY A 9 -4.23 0.15 11.78
N VAL A 10 -4.43 -1.15 11.52
CA VAL A 10 -5.37 -1.65 10.51
C VAL A 10 -6.80 -1.45 11.02
N ASP A 11 -7.69 -0.99 10.15
CA ASP A 11 -9.14 -1.07 10.33
C ASP A 11 -9.64 -2.31 9.56
N PRO A 12 -10.00 -3.42 10.23
CA PRO A 12 -10.40 -4.65 9.56
C PRO A 12 -11.63 -4.51 8.66
N ALA A 13 -12.54 -3.57 8.97
CA ALA A 13 -13.77 -3.40 8.21
C ALA A 13 -13.52 -2.72 6.85
N ILE A 14 -12.42 -1.99 6.71
CA ILE A 14 -12.08 -1.21 5.52
C ILE A 14 -10.87 -1.82 4.81
N ASP A 15 -9.78 -2.04 5.54
CA ASP A 15 -8.46 -2.19 4.93
C ASP A 15 -8.28 -3.54 4.23
N PHE A 16 -8.91 -4.61 4.73
CA PHE A 16 -8.83 -5.92 4.07
C PHE A 16 -9.55 -5.93 2.73
N HIS A 17 -10.74 -5.32 2.67
CA HIS A 17 -11.51 -5.23 1.44
C HIS A 17 -10.77 -4.37 0.42
N TYR A 18 -10.29 -3.20 0.84
CA TYR A 18 -9.60 -2.29 -0.06
C TYR A 18 -8.25 -2.87 -0.54
N ALA A 19 -7.50 -3.57 0.32
CA ALA A 19 -6.31 -4.31 -0.09
C ALA A 19 -6.60 -5.37 -1.15
N ALA A 20 -7.70 -6.12 -1.00
CA ALA A 20 -8.11 -7.08 -2.01
C ALA A 20 -8.49 -6.39 -3.34
N ASP A 21 -9.10 -5.20 -3.28
CA ASP A 21 -9.45 -4.42 -4.47
C ASP A 21 -8.21 -3.92 -5.21
N LEU A 22 -7.23 -3.38 -4.48
CA LEU A 22 -5.92 -2.99 -5.01
C LEU A 22 -5.24 -4.17 -5.70
N TYR A 23 -5.20 -5.34 -5.06
CA TYR A 23 -4.62 -6.54 -5.65
C TYR A 23 -5.29 -6.93 -6.97
N ARG A 24 -6.64 -6.93 -7.01
CA ARG A 24 -7.39 -7.25 -8.23
C ARG A 24 -7.16 -6.21 -9.33
N ASN A 25 -7.08 -4.93 -8.97
CA ASN A 25 -6.83 -3.86 -9.93
C ASN A 25 -5.43 -3.97 -10.53
N VAL A 26 -4.37 -4.15 -9.74
CA VAL A 26 -3.02 -4.34 -10.29
C VAL A 26 -2.96 -5.54 -11.24
N ARG A 27 -3.65 -6.64 -10.92
CA ARG A 27 -3.76 -7.80 -11.82
C ARG A 27 -4.53 -7.51 -13.11
N ARG A 28 -5.58 -6.70 -13.06
CA ARG A 28 -6.32 -6.25 -14.25
C ARG A 28 -5.45 -5.41 -15.18
N PHE A 29 -4.48 -4.68 -14.64
CA PHE A 29 -3.49 -3.92 -15.40
C PHE A 29 -2.30 -4.76 -15.90
N GLY A 30 -2.36 -6.10 -15.78
CA GLY A 30 -1.34 -7.00 -16.33
C GLY A 30 -0.10 -7.19 -15.46
N HIS A 31 -0.11 -6.67 -14.22
CA HIS A 31 0.98 -6.85 -13.28
C HIS A 31 0.61 -7.83 -12.17
N THR A 32 1.60 -8.56 -11.65
CA THR A 32 1.44 -9.39 -10.45
C THR A 32 2.09 -8.70 -9.27
N ILE A 33 1.39 -8.72 -8.14
CA ILE A 33 1.95 -8.34 -6.83
C ILE A 33 2.44 -9.59 -6.13
N ARG A 34 3.63 -9.53 -5.54
CA ARG A 34 4.27 -10.66 -4.86
C ARG A 34 3.78 -10.83 -3.41
N SER A 35 3.20 -9.79 -2.82
CA SER A 35 2.79 -9.73 -1.41
C SER A 35 1.41 -9.08 -1.25
N MET A 36 0.44 -9.82 -0.69
CA MET A 36 -0.85 -9.24 -0.31
C MET A 36 -0.72 -8.25 0.87
N VAL A 37 0.36 -8.36 1.64
CA VAL A 37 0.66 -7.42 2.74
C VAL A 37 0.96 -6.03 2.20
N ASP A 38 1.55 -5.91 1.00
CA ASP A 38 1.87 -4.60 0.42
C ASP A 38 0.59 -3.84 0.05
N CYS A 39 -0.44 -4.55 -0.44
CA CYS A 39 -1.76 -3.97 -0.64
C CYS A 39 -2.41 -3.54 0.68
N LEU A 40 -2.22 -4.30 1.77
CA LEU A 40 -2.76 -3.95 3.08
C LEU A 40 -2.07 -2.71 3.65
N ILE A 41 -0.75 -2.62 3.53
CA ILE A 41 0.02 -1.43 3.93
C ILE A 41 -0.42 -0.22 3.10
N ALA A 42 -0.59 -0.38 1.79
CA ALA A 42 -1.09 0.68 0.92
C ALA A 42 -2.50 1.14 1.31
N SER A 43 -3.39 0.21 1.68
CA SER A 43 -4.73 0.56 2.19
C SER A 43 -4.66 1.43 3.45
N VAL A 44 -3.84 1.02 4.43
CA VAL A 44 -3.64 1.80 5.66
C VAL A 44 -3.06 3.17 5.31
N ALA A 45 -2.08 3.24 4.41
CA ALA A 45 -1.45 4.49 4.00
C ALA A 45 -2.45 5.45 3.34
N ILE A 46 -3.31 4.96 2.45
CA ILE A 46 -4.38 5.78 1.82
C ILE A 46 -5.35 6.29 2.89
N ARG A 47 -5.89 5.40 3.73
CA ARG A 47 -6.89 5.77 4.75
C ARG A 47 -6.36 6.75 5.80
N THR A 48 -5.09 6.61 6.17
CA THR A 48 -4.45 7.47 7.17
C THR A 48 -3.73 8.67 6.55
N GLU A 49 -3.77 8.79 5.23
CA GLU A 49 -3.01 9.75 4.45
C GLU A 49 -1.51 9.70 4.81
N ALA A 50 -0.93 8.53 5.06
CA ALA A 50 0.51 8.40 5.24
C ALA A 50 1.24 8.40 3.89
N ILE A 51 2.46 8.93 3.87
CA ILE A 51 3.37 8.73 2.73
C ILE A 51 4.06 7.38 2.93
N LEU A 52 3.90 6.47 1.97
CA LEU A 52 4.54 5.17 1.99
C LEU A 52 5.93 5.27 1.36
N VAL A 53 6.96 5.35 2.21
CA VAL A 53 8.36 5.29 1.77
C VAL A 53 8.74 3.81 1.55
N HIS A 54 9.26 3.46 0.39
CA HIS A 54 9.54 2.06 0.05
C HIS A 54 10.78 1.88 -0.84
N LYS A 55 11.30 0.65 -0.89
CA LYS A 55 12.29 0.19 -1.88
C LYS A 55 11.80 -1.06 -2.60
N ASP A 56 10.51 -1.08 -2.92
CA ASP A 56 9.84 -2.22 -3.54
C ASP A 56 8.97 -1.78 -4.74
N ARG A 57 9.27 -2.31 -5.92
CA ARG A 57 8.56 -2.05 -7.18
C ARG A 57 7.09 -2.45 -7.19
N ASP A 58 6.65 -3.31 -6.27
CA ASP A 58 5.25 -3.69 -6.15
C ASP A 58 4.42 -2.52 -5.63
N VAL A 59 5.00 -1.65 -4.79
CA VAL A 59 4.34 -0.42 -4.34
C VAL A 59 4.16 0.56 -5.49
N ASP A 60 5.12 0.67 -6.42
CA ASP A 60 4.95 1.49 -7.65
C ASP A 60 3.77 0.98 -8.50
N ARG A 61 3.64 -0.35 -8.63
CA ARG A 61 2.51 -0.98 -9.34
C ARG A 61 1.18 -0.73 -8.64
N ILE A 62 1.16 -0.73 -7.31
CA ILE A 62 -0.03 -0.38 -6.53
C ILE A 62 -0.39 1.09 -6.74
N ALA A 63 0.59 2.01 -6.65
CA ALA A 63 0.37 3.44 -6.86
C ALA A 63 -0.18 3.75 -8.25
N ALA A 64 0.24 3.01 -9.28
CA ALA A 64 -0.27 3.15 -10.64
C ALA A 64 -1.79 2.90 -10.78
N VAL A 65 -2.40 2.16 -9.85
CA VAL A 65 -3.86 1.89 -9.86
C VAL A 65 -4.61 2.54 -8.69
N ALA A 66 -3.90 3.29 -7.84
CA ALA A 66 -4.42 3.91 -6.63
C ALA A 66 -3.95 5.37 -6.55
N PRO A 67 -4.68 6.31 -7.19
CA PRO A 67 -4.23 7.70 -7.31
C PRO A 67 -4.08 8.42 -5.96
N ASP A 68 -4.79 7.96 -4.92
CA ASP A 68 -4.72 8.51 -3.57
C ASP A 68 -3.52 7.97 -2.75
N LEU A 69 -2.80 6.97 -3.28
CA LEU A 69 -1.61 6.43 -2.61
C LEU A 69 -0.42 7.37 -2.82
N ARG A 70 0.03 8.00 -1.74
CA ARG A 70 1.24 8.82 -1.75
C ARG A 70 2.46 7.96 -1.44
N THR A 71 3.45 7.97 -2.33
CA THR A 71 4.66 7.15 -2.19
C THR A 71 5.93 7.97 -2.34
N GLU A 72 6.99 7.48 -1.72
CA GLU A 72 8.36 7.93 -1.96
C GLU A 72 9.23 6.68 -2.21
N SER A 73 9.73 6.54 -3.43
CA SER A 73 10.56 5.39 -3.81
C SER A 73 12.02 5.68 -3.51
N LEU A 74 12.69 4.70 -2.89
CA LEU A 74 14.13 4.66 -2.63
C LEU A 74 14.84 3.69 -3.59
N LEU A 75 14.18 3.34 -4.69
CA LEU A 75 14.78 2.71 -5.86
C LEU A 75 15.29 3.87 -6.73
N ASP A 76 16.61 4.04 -6.77
CA ASP A 76 17.29 5.11 -7.53
C ASP A 76 16.83 5.20 -9.00
#